data_AF-A0A2M4C171-F1
#
_entry.id   AF-A0A2M4C171-F1
#
_cell.length_a   1.000
_cell.length_b   1.000
_cell.length_c   1.000
_cell.angle_alpha   90.00
_cell.angle_beta   90.00
_cell.angle_gamma   90.00
#
_symmetry.space_group_name_H-M   'P 1'
#
loop_
_entity.id
_entity.type
_entity.pdbx_description
1 polymer ?
#
loop_
_entity_poly.entity_id
_entity_poly.type
_entity_poly.pdbx_seq_one_letter_code
_entity_poly.pdbx_strand_id
1 'polypeptide(L)'
;YSAMDKYLRWFIKYQVYTIVLFTTLLITFVTPALAYRNTGNYPLPTPVEDLRLSGVPAVMFASGWFAATVFLIVAIHKEVKRFIYPYAFMLALDLVLLFLRELYLVVIGESATHLWSLKLILFLLIVPYVSASLFALHRLYTVDPLHTQHNEGFVRFNRDEASTETQATPQPAV
;
A
#
# COMPACT_ATOMS: atom_id res chain seq x y z
N TYR A 1 6.03 -20.69 -14.47
CA TYR A 1 6.04 -19.22 -14.37
C TYR A 1 6.12 -18.64 -15.78
N SER A 2 5.02 -18.14 -16.33
CA SER A 2 5.05 -17.48 -17.64
C SER A 2 5.77 -16.14 -17.49
N ALA A 3 6.48 -15.67 -18.52
CA ALA A 3 7.14 -14.36 -18.50
C ALA A 3 6.14 -13.24 -18.12
N MET A 4 4.87 -13.39 -18.52
CA MET A 4 3.77 -12.47 -18.24
C MET A 4 3.50 -12.26 -16.74
N ASP A 5 3.59 -13.32 -15.92
CA ASP A 5 3.34 -13.24 -14.48
C ASP A 5 4.45 -12.46 -13.74
N LYS A 6 5.68 -12.58 -14.25
CA LYS A 6 6.85 -11.86 -13.73
C LYS A 6 6.78 -10.36 -14.05
N TYR A 7 6.34 -10.01 -15.27
CA TYR A 7 6.12 -8.61 -15.66
C TYR A 7 4.98 -7.97 -14.86
N LEU A 8 3.86 -8.68 -14.66
CA LEU A 8 2.73 -8.16 -13.88
C LEU A 8 3.13 -7.88 -12.43
N ARG A 9 3.87 -8.80 -11.79
CA ARG A 9 4.41 -8.61 -10.43
C ARG A 9 5.33 -7.40 -10.36
N TRP A 10 6.22 -7.22 -11.34
CA TRP A 10 7.13 -6.08 -11.37
C TRP A 10 6.39 -4.76 -11.59
N PHE A 11 5.39 -4.75 -12.47
CA PHE A 11 4.53 -3.59 -12.72
C PHE A 11 3.80 -3.14 -11.45
N ILE A 12 3.16 -4.06 -10.72
CA ILE A 12 2.45 -3.71 -9.47
C ILE A 12 3.41 -3.14 -8.43
N LYS A 13 4.60 -3.73 -8.26
CA LYS A 13 5.63 -3.19 -7.36
C LYS A 13 6.07 -1.80 -7.79
N TYR A 14 6.27 -1.57 -9.08
CA TYR A 14 6.67 -0.27 -9.62
C TYR A 14 5.63 0.82 -9.31
N GLN A 15 4.33 0.54 -9.47
CA GLN A 15 3.27 1.49 -9.11
C GLN A 15 3.30 1.88 -7.62
N VAL A 16 3.63 0.95 -6.73
CA VAL A 16 3.73 1.27 -5.30
C VAL A 16 5.03 2.00 -4.97
N TYR A 17 6.12 1.69 -5.68
CA TYR A 17 7.37 2.47 -5.56
C TYR A 17 7.20 3.92 -6.03
N THR A 18 6.43 4.18 -7.09
CA THR A 18 6.15 5.55 -7.53
C THR A 18 5.30 6.30 -6.51
N ILE A 19 4.33 5.64 -5.88
CA ILE A 19 3.55 6.20 -4.76
C ILE A 19 4.47 6.57 -3.60
N VAL A 20 5.35 5.67 -3.17
CA VAL A 20 6.36 5.90 -2.12
C VAL A 20 7.24 7.11 -2.46
N LEU A 21 7.79 7.14 -3.67
CA LEU A 21 8.64 8.23 -4.13
C LEU A 21 7.88 9.56 -4.07
N PHE A 22 6.67 9.62 -4.61
CA PHE A 22 5.87 10.83 -4.63
C PHE A 22 5.49 11.29 -3.22
N THR A 23 5.09 10.38 -2.33
CA THR A 23 4.81 10.72 -0.92
C THR A 23 6.05 11.25 -0.21
N THR A 24 7.23 10.62 -0.37
CA THR A 24 8.46 11.15 0.23
C THR A 24 8.82 12.55 -0.27
N LEU A 25 8.64 12.83 -1.57
CA LEU A 25 8.87 14.15 -2.14
C LEU A 25 7.92 15.20 -1.56
N LEU A 26 6.63 14.86 -1.43
CA LEU A 26 5.64 15.76 -0.81
C LEU A 26 5.99 16.06 0.66
N ILE A 27 6.37 15.04 1.43
CA ILE A 27 6.73 15.22 2.85
C ILE A 27 8.00 16.07 2.99
N THR A 28 8.99 15.88 2.10
CA THR A 28 10.30 16.54 2.21
C THR A 28 10.28 17.99 1.72
N PHE A 29 9.56 18.28 0.63
CA PHE A 29 9.59 19.60 0.00
C PHE A 29 8.32 20.40 0.25
N VAL A 30 7.15 19.77 0.13
CA VAL A 30 5.88 20.49 0.15
C VAL A 30 5.46 20.81 1.58
N THR A 31 5.58 19.86 2.52
CA THR A 31 5.20 20.09 3.92
C THR A 31 6.00 21.23 4.58
N PRO A 32 7.34 21.32 4.47
CA PRO A 32 8.10 22.42 5.07
C PRO A 32 7.85 23.76 4.35
N ALA A 33 7.68 23.75 3.02
CA ALA A 33 7.40 24.98 2.26
C ALA A 33 6.05 25.60 2.65
N LEU A 34 5.02 24.79 2.85
CA LEU A 34 3.72 25.25 3.35
C LEU A 34 3.81 25.70 4.81
N ALA A 35 4.51 24.96 5.67
CA ALA A 35 4.69 25.35 7.08
C ALA A 35 5.44 26.70 7.21
N TYR A 36 6.46 26.93 6.39
CA TYR A 36 7.18 28.21 6.36
C TYR A 36 6.29 29.36 5.90
N ARG A 37 5.49 29.16 4.84
CA ARG A 37 4.56 30.18 4.33
C ARG A 37 3.55 30.62 5.39
N ASN A 38 3.07 29.68 6.21
CA ASN A 38 2.10 29.95 7.27
C ASN A 38 2.70 30.65 8.50
N THR A 39 4.02 30.67 8.64
CA THR A 39 4.74 31.34 9.75
C THR A 39 5.18 32.77 9.39
N GLY A 40 5.06 33.18 8.11
CA GLY A 40 5.46 34.51 7.64
C GLY A 40 4.44 35.62 7.91
N ASN A 41 4.91 36.86 8.03
CA ASN A 41 4.21 38.12 8.40
C ASN A 41 3.00 38.58 7.54
N TYR A 42 2.38 37.71 6.72
CA TYR A 42 1.13 38.02 6.03
C TYR A 42 -0.01 37.20 6.62
N PRO A 43 -0.69 37.72 7.67
CA PRO A 43 -1.87 37.06 8.22
C PRO A 43 -3.00 37.21 7.21
N LEU A 44 -3.19 36.22 6.34
CA LEU A 44 -4.51 36.04 5.72
C LEU A 44 -5.50 35.67 6.84
N PRO A 45 -6.78 36.10 6.73
CA PRO A 45 -7.79 35.82 7.74
C PRO A 45 -7.85 34.32 7.93
N THR A 46 -7.50 33.87 9.13
CA THR A 46 -7.21 32.47 9.47
C THR A 46 -8.38 31.55 9.11
N PRO A 47 -8.29 30.76 8.03
CA PRO A 47 -9.18 29.65 7.88
C PRO A 47 -8.46 28.45 8.52
N VAL A 48 -9.21 27.61 9.20
CA VAL A 48 -8.94 26.20 9.52
C VAL A 48 -8.14 25.36 8.48
N GLU A 49 -7.87 25.89 7.29
CA GLU A 49 -6.88 25.37 6.33
C GLU A 49 -5.49 25.10 6.93
N ASP A 50 -5.02 25.94 7.86
CA ASP A 50 -3.61 25.92 8.24
C ASP A 50 -3.28 25.18 9.54
N LEU A 51 -4.25 24.67 10.32
CA LEU A 51 -3.96 23.98 11.58
C LEU A 51 -3.15 22.69 11.38
N ARG A 52 -3.35 21.98 10.26
CA ARG A 52 -2.61 20.76 9.92
C ARG A 52 -1.18 21.05 9.45
N LEU A 53 -0.96 22.23 8.88
CA LEU A 53 0.32 22.66 8.28
C LEU A 53 1.08 23.65 9.20
N SER A 54 0.50 23.97 10.36
CA SER A 54 1.09 24.79 11.40
C SER A 54 2.02 23.96 12.28
N GLY A 55 3.27 24.44 12.44
CA GLY A 55 4.24 24.01 13.45
C GLY A 55 4.22 22.53 13.87
N VAL A 56 3.71 22.27 15.07
CA VAL A 56 3.80 20.96 15.75
C VAL A 56 2.96 19.85 15.07
N PRO A 57 1.66 20.07 14.73
CA PRO A 57 0.91 19.13 13.92
C PRO A 57 1.60 18.74 12.60
N ALA A 58 2.18 19.70 11.88
CA ALA A 58 2.84 19.41 10.60
C ALA A 58 3.99 18.41 10.73
N VAL A 59 4.81 18.56 11.79
CA VAL A 59 5.92 17.64 12.08
C VAL A 59 5.41 16.25 12.49
N MET A 60 4.36 16.18 13.32
CA MET A 60 3.74 14.91 13.71
C MET A 60 3.22 14.15 12.48
N PHE A 61 2.47 14.83 11.60
CA PHE A 61 1.98 14.21 10.35
C PHE A 61 3.11 13.80 9.42
N ALA A 62 4.14 14.65 9.24
CA ALA A 62 5.29 14.32 8.41
C ALA A 62 6.03 13.07 8.92
N SER A 63 6.26 12.98 10.24
CA SER A 63 6.89 11.81 10.86
C SER A 63 6.04 10.53 10.72
N GLY A 64 4.72 10.65 10.87
CA GLY A 64 3.78 9.54 10.73
C GLY A 64 3.75 9.01 9.30
N TRP A 65 3.70 9.90 8.31
CA TRP A 65 3.80 9.55 6.90
C TRP A 65 5.17 8.98 6.55
N PHE A 66 6.26 9.52 7.09
CA PHE A 66 7.60 8.96 6.90
C PHE A 66 7.68 7.51 7.40
N ALA A 67 7.20 7.23 8.62
CA ALA A 67 7.16 5.89 9.17
C ALA A 67 6.29 4.94 8.33
N ALA A 68 5.10 5.38 7.91
CA ALA A 68 4.21 4.62 7.04
C ALA A 68 4.88 4.26 5.69
N THR A 69 5.63 5.19 5.11
CA THR A 69 6.36 4.98 3.86
C THR A 69 7.51 3.99 4.05
N VAL A 70 8.24 4.05 5.17
CA VAL A 70 9.26 3.05 5.51
C VAL A 70 8.64 1.65 5.64
N PHE A 71 7.50 1.53 6.33
CA PHE A 71 6.79 0.25 6.41
C PHE A 71 6.36 -0.25 5.02
N LEU A 72 5.88 0.62 4.14
CA LEU A 72 5.52 0.24 2.78
C LEU A 72 6.73 -0.24 1.97
N ILE A 73 7.89 0.40 2.09
CA ILE A 73 9.15 -0.07 1.47
C ILE A 73 9.54 -1.45 1.98
N VAL A 74 9.44 -1.68 3.30
CA VAL A 74 9.70 -2.99 3.92
C VAL A 74 8.68 -4.02 3.43
N ALA A 75 7.41 -3.64 3.25
CA ALA A 75 6.37 -4.49 2.68
C ALA A 75 6.75 -4.96 1.27
N ILE A 76 7.28 -4.05 0.44
CA ILE A 76 7.69 -4.37 -0.93
C ILE A 76 8.91 -5.29 -0.96
N HIS A 77 9.90 -5.04 -0.10
CA HIS A 77 11.13 -5.84 -0.03
C HIS A 77 10.92 -7.22 0.56
N LYS A 78 10.17 -7.32 1.65
CA LYS A 78 9.91 -8.59 2.34
C LYS A 78 8.67 -9.33 1.82
N GLU A 79 7.90 -8.72 0.91
CA GLU A 79 6.61 -9.23 0.41
C GLU A 79 5.62 -9.62 1.52
N VAL A 80 5.62 -8.88 2.63
CA VAL A 80 4.76 -9.15 3.79
C VAL A 80 3.57 -8.20 3.78
N LYS A 81 2.37 -8.76 3.59
CA LYS A 81 1.09 -8.02 3.56
C LYS A 81 0.81 -7.18 4.82
N ARG A 82 1.32 -7.60 5.99
CA ARG A 82 1.08 -6.90 7.27
C ARG A 82 1.66 -5.49 7.29
N PHE A 83 2.71 -5.22 6.51
CA PHE A 83 3.34 -3.89 6.46
C PHE A 83 2.65 -2.93 5.47
N ILE A 84 1.60 -3.37 4.78
CA ILE A 84 0.76 -2.48 3.95
C ILE A 84 -0.23 -1.69 4.82
N TYR A 85 -0.72 -2.30 5.92
CA TYR A 85 -1.74 -1.69 6.78
C TYR A 85 -1.37 -0.34 7.41
N PRO A 86 -0.13 -0.10 7.89
CA PRO A 86 0.24 1.21 8.44
C PRO A 86 0.07 2.35 7.44
N TYR A 87 0.40 2.10 6.16
CA TYR A 87 0.22 3.08 5.09
C TYR A 87 -1.26 3.30 4.75
N ALA A 88 -2.03 2.21 4.63
CA ALA A 88 -3.48 2.32 4.40
C ALA A 88 -4.21 3.04 5.55
N PHE A 89 -3.78 2.81 6.79
CA PHE A 89 -4.31 3.48 7.97
C PHE A 89 -4.01 4.98 7.96
N MET A 90 -2.76 5.38 7.68
CA MET A 90 -2.40 6.79 7.56
C MET A 90 -3.18 7.48 6.44
N LEU A 91 -3.36 6.81 5.30
CA LEU A 91 -4.19 7.31 4.21
C LEU A 91 -5.64 7.51 4.68
N ALA A 92 -6.27 6.50 5.29
CA ALA A 92 -7.64 6.61 5.79
C ALA A 92 -7.81 7.72 6.84
N LEU A 93 -6.85 7.85 7.76
CA LEU A 93 -6.82 8.92 8.76
C LEU A 93 -6.77 10.29 8.08
N ASP A 94 -5.88 10.48 7.09
CA ASP A 94 -5.77 11.75 6.37
C ASP A 94 -7.05 12.08 5.58
N LEU A 95 -7.70 11.07 4.99
CA LEU A 95 -9.00 11.22 4.34
C LEU A 95 -10.08 11.69 5.32
N VAL A 96 -10.17 11.07 6.50
CA VAL A 96 -11.15 11.45 7.53
C VAL A 96 -10.91 12.88 8.00
N LEU A 97 -9.65 13.27 8.23
CA LEU A 97 -9.32 14.64 8.63
C LEU A 97 -9.63 15.67 7.54
N LEU A 98 -9.34 15.34 6.28
CA LEU A 98 -9.72 16.18 5.15
C LEU A 98 -11.24 16.34 5.07
N PHE A 99 -11.99 15.25 5.22
CA PHE A 99 -13.45 15.30 5.24
C PHE A 99 -14.00 16.15 6.39
N LEU A 100 -13.44 15.99 7.60
CA LEU A 100 -13.84 16.78 8.77
C LEU A 100 -13.54 18.27 8.59
N ARG A 101 -12.40 18.60 7.98
CA ARG A 101 -12.03 19.99 7.65
C ARG A 101 -13.03 20.59 6.65
N GLU A 102 -13.36 19.87 5.59
CA GLU A 102 -14.32 20.34 4.58
C GLU A 102 -15.72 20.53 5.19
N LEU A 103 -16.17 19.59 6.02
CA LEU A 103 -17.44 19.72 6.74
C LEU A 103 -17.47 20.98 7.62
N TYR A 104 -16.39 21.23 8.36
CA TYR A 104 -16.28 22.40 9.23
C TYR A 104 -16.28 23.72 8.45
N LEU A 105 -15.57 23.79 7.31
CA LEU A 105 -15.56 24.97 6.43
C LEU A 105 -16.95 25.28 5.88
N VAL A 106 -17.72 24.25 5.50
CA VAL A 106 -19.12 24.40 5.07
C VAL A 106 -19.99 24.98 6.19
N VAL A 107 -19.80 24.52 7.44
CA VAL A 107 -20.56 25.01 8.60
C VAL A 107 -20.30 26.50 8.87
N ILE A 108 -19.07 26.99 8.66
CA ILE A 108 -18.70 28.39 8.88
C ILE A 108 -19.06 29.30 7.69
N GLY A 109 -19.44 28.72 6.55
CA GLY A 109 -19.85 29.49 5.36
C GLY A 109 -18.67 30.06 4.54
N GLU A 110 -17.43 29.78 4.95
CA GLU A 110 -16.21 30.12 4.20
C GLU A 110 -15.95 29.06 3.11
N SER A 111 -16.78 29.06 2.07
CA SER A 111 -16.54 28.20 0.91
C SER A 111 -15.66 28.93 -0.11
N ALA A 112 -14.38 28.60 -0.16
CA ALA A 112 -13.47 29.04 -1.22
C ALA A 112 -13.79 28.29 -2.53
N THR A 113 -14.88 28.69 -3.19
CA THR A 113 -15.62 27.93 -4.22
C THR A 113 -14.82 27.51 -5.46
N HIS A 114 -13.74 28.21 -5.84
CA HIS A 114 -13.03 27.92 -7.08
C HIS A 114 -11.87 26.92 -6.93
N LEU A 115 -11.06 27.02 -5.86
CA LEU A 115 -9.97 26.07 -5.60
C LEU A 115 -10.48 24.73 -5.05
N TRP A 116 -11.65 24.73 -4.43
CA TRP A 116 -12.31 23.54 -3.89
C TRP A 116 -12.62 22.49 -4.96
N SER A 117 -13.18 22.92 -6.09
CA SER A 117 -13.54 22.03 -7.20
C SER A 117 -12.33 21.31 -7.79
N LEU A 118 -11.19 21.99 -7.94
CA LEU A 118 -9.97 21.40 -8.47
C LEU A 118 -9.33 20.44 -7.45
N LYS A 119 -9.26 20.84 -6.17
CA LYS A 119 -8.78 19.99 -5.07
C LYS A 119 -9.59 18.69 -4.99
N LEU A 120 -10.92 18.77 -5.10
CA LEU A 120 -11.80 17.60 -5.08
C LEU A 120 -11.59 16.67 -6.27
N ILE A 121 -11.49 17.20 -7.49
CA ILE A 121 -11.25 16.37 -8.68
C ILE A 121 -9.91 15.65 -8.57
N LEU A 122 -8.86 16.36 -8.14
CA LEU A 122 -7.54 15.78 -7.96
C LEU A 122 -7.55 14.69 -6.88
N PHE A 123 -8.24 14.94 -5.76
CA PHE A 123 -8.41 13.98 -4.69
C PHE A 123 -9.20 12.73 -5.13
N LEU A 124 -10.31 12.92 -5.86
CA LEU A 124 -11.12 11.85 -6.43
C LEU A 124 -10.33 11.01 -7.45
N LEU A 125 -9.26 11.55 -8.05
CA LEU A 125 -8.39 10.79 -8.94
C LEU A 125 -7.28 10.04 -8.17
N ILE A 126 -6.59 10.73 -7.27
CA ILE A 126 -5.41 10.20 -6.56
C ILE A 126 -5.81 9.11 -5.56
N VAL A 127 -6.84 9.34 -4.75
CA VAL A 127 -7.26 8.41 -3.70
C VAL A 127 -7.60 7.02 -4.23
N PRO A 128 -8.48 6.85 -5.23
CA PRO A 128 -8.77 5.52 -5.76
C PRO A 128 -7.58 4.92 -6.48
N TYR A 129 -6.72 5.71 -7.15
CA TYR A 129 -5.48 5.20 -7.75
C TYR A 129 -4.56 4.58 -6.69
N VAL A 130 -4.30 5.29 -5.59
CA VAL A 130 -3.46 4.79 -4.48
C VAL A 130 -4.10 3.58 -3.82
N SER A 131 -5.41 3.63 -3.57
CA SER A 131 -6.16 2.55 -2.94
C SER A 131 -6.18 1.28 -3.80
N ALA A 132 -6.41 1.41 -5.11
CA ALA A 132 -6.37 0.30 -6.06
C ALA A 132 -4.96 -0.30 -6.16
N SER A 133 -3.92 0.53 -6.14
CA SER A 133 -2.52 0.08 -6.17
C SER A 133 -2.14 -0.70 -4.91
N LEU A 134 -2.56 -0.23 -3.73
CA LEU A 134 -2.36 -0.94 -2.46
C LEU A 134 -3.16 -2.25 -2.42
N PHE A 135 -4.39 -2.25 -2.93
CA PHE A 135 -5.22 -3.45 -3.01
C PHE A 135 -4.63 -4.48 -3.98
N ALA A 136 -4.13 -4.04 -5.13
CA ALA A 136 -3.42 -4.90 -6.09
C ALA A 136 -2.18 -5.52 -5.44
N LEU A 137 -1.41 -4.75 -4.68
CA LEU A 137 -0.24 -5.24 -3.93
C LEU A 137 -0.65 -6.27 -2.87
N HIS A 138 -1.70 -5.99 -2.10
CA HIS A 138 -2.22 -6.92 -1.10
C HIS A 138 -2.68 -8.25 -1.72
N ARG A 139 -3.42 -8.18 -2.85
CA ARG A 139 -3.88 -9.36 -3.57
C ARG A 139 -2.71 -10.15 -4.14
N LEU A 140 -1.70 -9.48 -4.70
CA LEU A 140 -0.49 -10.10 -5.23
C LEU A 140 0.24 -10.94 -4.17
N TYR A 141 0.36 -10.43 -2.93
CA TYR A 141 0.98 -11.17 -1.83
C TYR A 141 0.11 -12.29 -1.25
N THR A 142 -1.20 -12.26 -1.51
CA THR A 142 -2.14 -13.27 -1.00
C THR A 142 -2.33 -14.42 -1.99
N VAL A 143 -2.44 -14.10 -3.28
CA VAL A 143 -2.75 -15.07 -4.34
C VAL A 143 -1.49 -15.78 -4.84
N ASP A 144 -0.35 -15.09 -4.82
CA ASP A 144 0.86 -15.60 -5.44
C ASP A 144 2.09 -15.29 -4.54
N PRO A 145 2.19 -15.93 -3.37
CA PRO A 145 3.32 -15.70 -2.46
C PRO A 145 4.59 -16.33 -3.04
N LEU A 146 5.72 -15.62 -2.98
CA LEU A 146 7.01 -16.09 -3.50
C LEU A 146 7.49 -17.40 -2.84
N HIS A 147 6.90 -17.79 -1.71
CA HIS A 147 7.31 -18.92 -0.88
C HIS A 147 6.58 -20.25 -1.13
N THR A 148 5.60 -20.32 -2.03
CA THR A 148 4.86 -21.58 -2.32
C THR A 148 5.33 -22.30 -3.59
N GLN A 149 6.64 -22.32 -3.86
CA GLN A 149 7.22 -23.09 -4.98
C GLN A 149 8.26 -24.15 -4.53
N HIS A 150 8.30 -24.54 -3.25
CA HIS A 150 9.33 -25.49 -2.79
C HIS A 150 8.85 -26.81 -2.16
N ASN A 151 7.56 -27.10 -2.04
CA ASN A 151 7.20 -28.45 -1.58
C ASN A 151 5.81 -28.91 -2.01
N GLU A 152 5.56 -28.92 -3.32
CA GLU A 152 4.70 -29.98 -3.86
C GLU A 152 5.59 -31.20 -4.01
N GLY A 153 5.85 -31.84 -2.86
CA GLY A 153 6.33 -33.21 -2.81
C GLY A 153 5.34 -34.04 -3.60
N PHE A 154 5.70 -34.34 -4.86
CA PHE A 154 5.09 -35.42 -5.59
C PHE A 154 5.27 -36.66 -4.72
N VAL A 155 4.23 -37.04 -3.98
CA VAL A 155 4.07 -38.38 -3.48
C VAL A 155 3.88 -39.24 -4.72
N ARG A 156 5.00 -39.64 -5.33
CA ARG A 156 5.01 -40.75 -6.27
C ARG A 156 4.69 -41.95 -5.42
N PHE A 157 3.43 -42.38 -5.44
CA PHE A 157 3.08 -43.69 -4.94
C PHE A 157 3.88 -44.70 -5.76
N ASN A 158 4.97 -45.23 -5.18
CA ASN A 158 5.69 -46.35 -5.75
C ASN A 158 4.70 -47.51 -5.82
N ARG A 159 4.23 -47.83 -7.02
CA ARG A 159 3.34 -48.96 -7.27
C ARG A 159 4.15 -50.23 -7.54
N ASP A 160 5.18 -50.45 -6.74
CA ASP A 160 6.10 -51.58 -6.89
C ASP A 160 6.02 -52.58 -5.72
N GLU A 161 5.21 -52.33 -4.70
CA GLU A 161 5.01 -53.26 -3.57
C GLU A 161 3.75 -54.15 -3.69
N ALA A 162 3.12 -54.21 -4.88
CA ALA A 162 1.91 -55.02 -5.10
C ALA A 162 2.11 -56.18 -6.10
N SER A 163 3.36 -56.58 -6.39
CA SER A 163 3.65 -57.67 -7.34
C SER A 163 4.69 -58.67 -6.82
N THR A 164 4.84 -58.83 -5.51
CA THR A 164 5.73 -59.84 -4.93
C THR A 164 5.06 -60.67 -3.84
N GLU A 165 3.97 -61.34 -4.18
CA GLU A 165 3.43 -62.53 -3.49
C GLU A 165 2.30 -63.05 -4.37
N THR A 166 2.53 -63.91 -5.36
CA THR A 166 2.53 -65.36 -5.16
C THR A 166 2.95 -66.00 -6.49
N GLN A 167 4.20 -66.43 -6.60
CA GLN A 167 4.61 -67.38 -7.64
C GLN A 167 4.94 -68.69 -6.92
N ALA A 168 3.90 -69.48 -6.66
CA ALA A 168 4.04 -70.83 -6.14
C ALA A 168 4.75 -71.69 -7.20
N THR A 169 5.94 -72.16 -6.86
CA THR A 169 6.77 -73.08 -7.65
C THR A 169 6.15 -74.49 -7.63
N PRO A 170 6.06 -75.21 -8.76
CA PRO A 170 5.67 -76.62 -8.74
C PRO A 170 6.86 -77.49 -8.31
N GLN A 171 6.66 -78.35 -7.31
CA GLN A 171 7.61 -79.40 -6.91
C GLN A 171 7.68 -80.49 -8.00
N PRO A 172 8.87 -80.98 -8.40
CA PRO A 172 8.99 -82.16 -9.23
C PRO A 172 8.92 -83.43 -8.38
N ALA A 173 8.26 -84.44 -8.93
CA ALA A 173 8.16 -85.78 -8.37
C ALA A 173 9.51 -86.50 -8.36
N VAL A 174 9.85 -87.13 -7.22
CA VAL A 174 10.63 -88.37 -7.10
C VAL A 174 10.08 -89.16 -5.92
#